data_AF-A0A0W8G3L6-F1
#
_entry.id   AF-A0A0W8G3L6-F1
#
_cell.length_a   1.000
_cell.length_b   1.000
_cell.length_c   1.000
_cell.angle_alpha   90.00
_cell.angle_beta   90.00
_cell.angle_gamma   90.00
#
_symmetry.space_group_name_H-M   'P 1'
#
loop_
_entity.id
_entity.type
_entity.pdbx_description
1 polymer ?
#
loop_
_entity_poly.entity_id
_entity_poly.type
_entity_poly.pdbx_seq_one_letter_code
_entity_poly.pdbx_strand_id
1 'polypeptide(L)' 'MEARDLELISIHGETDAELKALYEEHVSYEKILEKLENKPYLTPAEDLEVKEIKKKKLAGKTKMETILTKYR' A
#
# COMPACT_ATOMS: atom_id res chain seq x y z
N MET A 1 -3.53 6.00 -5.20
CA MET A 1 -2.78 5.34 -6.28
C MET A 1 -3.49 5.74 -7.56
N GLU A 2 -2.78 6.20 -8.58
CA GLU A 2 -3.42 6.60 -9.84
C GLU A 2 -3.89 5.35 -10.58
N ALA A 3 -4.93 5.45 -11.41
CA ALA A 3 -5.46 4.30 -12.15
C ALA A 3 -4.38 3.60 -13.00
N ARG A 4 -3.43 4.39 -13.50
CA ARG A 4 -2.28 3.92 -14.30
C ARG A 4 -1.28 3.09 -13.48
N ASP A 5 -1.09 3.38 -12.21
CA ASP A 5 -0.23 2.58 -11.33
C ASP A 5 -0.84 1.19 -11.11
N LEU A 6 -2.17 1.13 -10.91
CA LEU A 6 -2.89 -0.13 -10.74
C LEU A 6 -2.80 -1.01 -11.99
N GLU A 7 -2.93 -0.41 -13.19
CA GLU A 7 -2.76 -1.15 -14.44
C GLU A 7 -1.34 -1.70 -14.60
N LEU A 8 -0.32 -0.87 -14.34
CA LEU A 8 1.07 -1.33 -14.42
C LEU A 8 1.37 -2.42 -13.39
N ILE A 9 0.83 -2.33 -12.18
CA ILE A 9 0.96 -3.39 -11.16
C ILE A 9 0.26 -4.67 -11.62
N SER A 10 -0.90 -4.58 -12.25
CA SER A 10 -1.61 -5.75 -12.77
C SER A 10 -0.83 -6.42 -13.90
N ILE A 11 -0.24 -5.64 -14.80
CA ILE A 11 0.51 -6.14 -15.95
C ILE A 11 1.87 -6.71 -15.52
N HIS A 12 2.60 -5.98 -14.67
CA HIS A 12 3.95 -6.35 -14.28
C HIS A 12 4.02 -7.22 -13.03
N GLY A 13 2.98 -7.24 -12.18
CA GLY A 13 2.95 -8.05 -10.96
C GLY A 13 2.96 -9.57 -11.21
N GLU A 14 2.61 -10.03 -12.42
CA GLU A 14 2.80 -11.44 -12.80
C GLU A 14 4.26 -11.77 -13.09
N THR A 15 5.05 -10.79 -13.54
CA THR A 15 6.45 -10.99 -13.94
C THR A 15 7.42 -10.59 -12.81
N ASP A 16 7.03 -9.60 -12.01
CA ASP A 16 7.84 -9.00 -10.95
C ASP A 16 7.22 -9.34 -9.59
N ALA A 17 7.79 -10.38 -8.96
CA ALA A 17 7.34 -10.86 -7.67
C ALA A 17 7.51 -9.81 -6.55
N GLU A 18 8.49 -8.91 -6.66
CA GLU A 18 8.66 -7.81 -5.71
C GLU A 18 7.51 -6.79 -5.82
N LEU A 19 7.13 -6.40 -7.03
CA LEU A 19 6.00 -5.50 -7.27
C LEU A 19 4.70 -6.10 -6.72
N LYS A 20 4.46 -7.39 -6.97
CA LYS A 20 3.29 -8.10 -6.45
C LYS A 20 3.27 -8.14 -4.92
N ALA A 21 4.39 -8.50 -4.30
CA ALA A 21 4.50 -8.53 -2.83
C ALA A 21 4.25 -7.15 -2.21
N LEU A 22 4.83 -6.10 -2.78
CA LEU A 22 4.57 -4.72 -2.34
C LEU A 22 3.09 -4.37 -2.47
N TYR A 23 2.43 -4.77 -3.55
CA TYR A 23 1.02 -4.48 -3.78
C TYR A 23 0.12 -5.21 -2.77
N GLU A 24 0.38 -6.49 -2.52
CA GLU A 24 -0.33 -7.25 -1.49
C GLU A 24 -0.14 -6.63 -0.10
N GLU A 25 1.07 -6.15 0.21
CA GLU A 25 1.34 -5.44 1.47
C GLU A 25 0.54 -4.13 1.56
N HIS A 26 0.50 -3.35 0.46
CA HIS A 26 -0.29 -2.12 0.38
C HIS A 26 -1.80 -2.36 0.57
N VAL A 27 -2.36 -3.38 -0.10
CA VAL A 27 -3.77 -3.76 0.04
C VAL A 27 -4.05 -4.24 1.47
N SER A 28 -3.13 -4.97 2.08
CA SER A 28 -3.26 -5.43 3.47
C SER A 28 -3.30 -4.26 4.45
N TYR A 29 -2.40 -3.28 4.29
CA TYR A 29 -2.42 -2.05 5.09
C TYR A 29 -3.69 -1.22 4.89
N GLU A 30 -4.20 -1.16 3.66
CA GLU A 30 -5.45 -0.45 3.36
C GLU A 30 -6.65 -1.10 4.05
N LYS A 31 -6.74 -2.43 4.06
CA LYS A 31 -7.77 -3.16 4.82
C LYS A 31 -7.69 -2.92 6.33
N ILE A 32 -6.48 -2.84 6.88
CA ILE A 32 -6.29 -2.58 8.31
C ILE A 32 -6.71 -1.14 8.62
N LEU A 33 -6.27 -0.17 7.82
CA LEU A 33 -6.70 1.23 7.96
C LEU A 33 -8.21 1.37 7.85
N GLU A 34 -8.84 0.74 6.85
CA GLU A 34 -10.29 0.79 6.69
C GLU A 34 -11.02 0.27 7.93
N LYS A 35 -10.56 -0.85 8.51
CA LYS A 35 -11.12 -1.39 9.76
C LYS A 35 -10.96 -0.45 10.95
N LEU A 36 -9.82 0.25 11.02
CA LEU A 36 -9.54 1.21 12.08
C LEU A 36 -10.39 2.48 11.86
N GLU A 37 -10.45 3.02 10.64
CA GLU A 37 -11.24 4.20 10.28
C GLU A 37 -12.75 3.96 10.37
N ASN A 38 -13.22 2.71 10.23
CA ASN A 38 -14.62 2.36 10.47
C ASN A 38 -15.01 2.39 11.96
N LYS A 39 -14.03 2.36 12.88
CA LYS A 39 -14.34 2.43 14.31
C LYS A 39 -14.75 3.86 14.68
N PRO A 40 -15.82 4.01 15.48
CA PRO A 40 -16.27 5.34 15.94
C PRO A 40 -15.24 6.06 16.83
N TYR A 41 -14.33 5.31 17.45
CA TYR A 41 -13.23 5.85 18.25
C TYR A 41 -12.03 4.91 18.20
N LEU A 42 -10.85 5.48 18.09
CA LEU A 42 -9.57 4.78 18.10
C LEU A 42 -8.93 4.92 19.48
N THR A 43 -8.38 3.82 19.99
CA THR A 43 -7.53 3.86 21.18
C THR A 43 -6.17 4.50 20.87
N PRO A 44 -5.41 4.98 21.87
CA PRO A 44 -4.07 5.54 21.64
C PRO A 44 -3.12 4.57 20.93
N ALA A 45 -3.26 3.27 21.18
CA ALA A 45 -2.49 2.23 20.50
C ALA A 45 -2.88 2.12 19.03
N GLU A 46 -4.16 2.20 18.72
CA GLU A 46 -4.66 2.17 17.34
C GLU A 46 -4.31 3.44 16.56
N ASP A 47 -4.33 4.62 17.19
CA ASP A 47 -3.87 5.87 16.54
C ASP A 47 -2.38 5.78 16.16
N LEU A 48 -1.56 5.21 17.03
CA LEU A 48 -0.16 4.92 16.73
C LEU A 48 -0.04 3.90 15.59
N GLU A 49 -0.83 2.83 15.61
CA GLU A 49 -0.84 1.83 14.55
C GLU A 49 -1.27 2.42 13.19
N VAL A 50 -2.30 3.26 13.15
CA VAL A 50 -2.71 4.01 11.95
C VAL A 50 -1.56 4.85 11.41
N LYS A 51 -0.84 5.57 12.28
CA LYS A 51 0.32 6.39 11.88
C LYS A 51 1.45 5.54 11.33
N GLU A 52 1.77 4.43 11.97
CA GLU A 52 2.82 3.50 11.52
C GLU A 52 2.43 2.84 10.19
N ILE A 53 1.18 2.40 10.03
CA ILE A 53 0.67 1.84 8.78
C ILE A 53 0.72 2.88 7.67
N LYS A 54 0.33 4.14 7.93
CA LYS A 54 0.43 5.24 6.94
C LYS A 54 1.88 5.46 6.48
N LYS A 55 2.85 5.41 7.39
CA LYS A 55 4.28 5.49 7.02
C LYS A 55 4.73 4.29 6.18
N LYS A 56 4.38 3.07 6.59
CA LYS A 56 4.70 1.86 5.83
C LYS A 56 4.09 1.88 4.44
N LYS A 57 2.83 2.30 4.33
CA LYS A 57 2.12 2.48 3.06
C LYS A 57 2.79 3.52 2.17
N LEU A 58 3.24 4.64 2.73
CA LEU A 58 4.02 5.65 2.00
C LEU A 58 5.34 5.07 1.47
N ALA A 59 6.10 4.37 2.31
CA ALA A 59 7.35 3.73 1.90
C ALA A 59 7.13 2.65 0.83
N GLY A 60 6.08 1.85 0.96
CA GLY A 60 5.66 0.86 -0.03
C GLY A 60 5.31 1.51 -1.36
N LYS A 61 4.55 2.61 -1.36
CA LYS A 61 4.25 3.40 -2.55
C LYS A 61 5.52 3.93 -3.21
N THR A 62 6.46 4.49 -2.45
CA THR A 62 7.74 4.97 -3.00
C THR A 62 8.55 3.85 -3.67
N LYS A 63 8.56 2.65 -3.07
CA LYS A 63 9.19 1.47 -3.69
C LYS A 63 8.47 1.06 -4.98
N MET A 64 7.13 1.00 -4.97
CA MET A 64 6.36 0.73 -6.18
C MET A 64 6.65 1.75 -7.27
N GLU A 65 6.61 3.06 -6.98
CA GLU A 65 6.89 4.11 -7.96
C GLU A 65 8.31 4.00 -8.55
N THR A 66 9.28 3.55 -7.75
CA THR A 66 10.66 3.29 -8.22
C THR A 66 10.71 2.12 -9.19
N ILE A 67 9.95 1.06 -8.92
CA ILE A 67 9.83 -0.10 -9.82
C ILE A 67 9.07 0.30 -11.08
N LEU A 68 7.92 0.95 -10.93
CA LEU A 68 7.06 1.43 -12.03
C LEU A 68 7.78 2.43 -12.94
N THR A 69 8.69 3.24 -12.40
CA THR A 69 9.58 4.11 -13.19
C THR A 69 10.38 3.34 -14.23
N LYS A 70 10.76 2.09 -13.97
CA LYS A 70 11.49 1.26 -14.95
C LYS A 70 10.62 0.80 -16.11
N TYR A 71 9.30 0.78 -15.93
CA TYR A 71 8.31 0.34 -16.91
C TYR A 71 7.60 1.50 -17.62
N ARG A 72 7.94 2.74 -17.27
CA ARG A 72 7.29 3.96 -17.76
C ARG A 72 7.92 4.50 -19.04
#